data_AF-A0A519YDM5-F1
#
_entry.id   AF-A0A519YDM5-F1
#
_cell.length_a   1.000
_cell.length_b   1.000
_cell.length_c   1.000
_cell.angle_alpha   90.00
_cell.angle_beta   90.00
_cell.angle_gamma   90.00
#
_symmetry.space_group_name_H-M   'P 1'
#
loop_
_entity.id
_entity.type
_entity.pdbx_description
1 polymer ?
#
loop_
_entity_poly.entity_id
_entity_poly.type
_entity_poly.pdbx_seq_one_letter_code
_entity_poly.pdbx_strand_id
1 'polypeptide(L)' 'SAWQAAGKPAELHIYAKGGHGFGTKTQQLPVDSWLDRFGAWLAQQGFPIVAAKP' A
#
# COMPACT_ATOMS: atom_id res chain seq x y z
N SER A 1 17.19 -8.84 -3.91
CA SER A 1 16.11 -9.44 -4.72
C SER A 1 16.24 -8.98 -6.16
N ALA A 2 15.61 -9.67 -7.13
CA ALA A 2 15.64 -9.25 -8.54
C ALA A 2 15.09 -7.83 -8.75
N TRP A 3 14.08 -7.43 -7.97
CA TRP A 3 13.46 -6.10 -8.04
C TRP A 3 14.41 -4.96 -7.63
N GLN A 4 15.18 -5.18 -6.56
CA GLN A 4 16.21 -4.23 -6.10
C GLN A 4 17.36 -4.13 -7.10
N ALA A 5 17.82 -5.27 -7.65
CA ALA A 5 18.89 -5.28 -8.65
C ALA A 5 18.49 -4.53 -9.94
N ALA A 6 17.20 -4.46 -10.26
CA ALA A 6 16.66 -3.71 -11.38
C ALA A 6 16.48 -2.20 -11.11
N GLY A 7 16.84 -1.71 -9.92
CA GLY A 7 16.73 -0.29 -9.55
C GLY A 7 15.30 0.25 -9.56
N LYS A 8 14.29 -0.61 -9.35
CA LYS A 8 12.89 -0.22 -9.36
C LYS A 8 12.43 0.29 -7.99
N PRO A 9 11.58 1.32 -7.92
CA PRO A 9 10.99 1.77 -6.66
C PRO A 9 10.23 0.63 -5.97
N ALA A 10 10.33 0.58 -4.65
CA ALA A 10 9.59 -0.36 -3.81
C ALA A 10 9.32 0.26 -2.44
N GLU A 11 8.17 -0.07 -1.86
CA GLU A 11 7.79 0.27 -0.50
C GLU A 11 7.34 -1.02 0.22
N LEU A 12 7.63 -1.11 1.52
CA LEU A 12 7.27 -2.28 2.33
C LEU A 12 6.72 -1.83 3.68
N HIS A 13 5.50 -2.25 3.98
CA HIS A 13 4.87 -2.10 5.29
C HIS A 13 4.65 -3.47 5.92
N ILE A 14 5.28 -3.69 7.07
CA ILE A 14 5.18 -4.94 7.83
C ILE A 14 4.32 -4.66 9.08
N TYR A 15 3.26 -5.43 9.24
CA TYR A 15 2.35 -5.30 10.39
C TYR A 15 2.56 -6.47 11.36
N ALA A 16 2.63 -6.16 12.65
CA ALA A 16 2.80 -7.18 13.70
C ALA A 16 1.55 -8.06 13.91
N LYS A 17 0.36 -7.56 13.52
CA LYS A 17 -0.95 -8.21 13.73
C LYS A 17 -1.87 -7.95 12.52
N GLY A 18 -2.81 -8.86 12.27
CA GLY A 18 -3.81 -8.75 11.18
C GLY A 18 -4.17 -10.09 10.53
N GLY A 19 -3.36 -11.13 10.73
CA GLY A 19 -3.59 -12.46 10.14
C GLY A 19 -3.36 -12.52 8.64
N HIS A 20 -3.40 -13.73 8.07
CA HIS A 20 -3.33 -13.91 6.61
C HIS A 20 -4.65 -13.48 5.97
N GLY A 21 -4.59 -12.69 4.90
CA GLY A 21 -5.78 -12.28 4.16
C GLY A 21 -6.66 -11.24 4.87
N PHE A 22 -6.07 -10.29 5.61
CA PHE A 22 -6.80 -9.23 6.31
C PHE A 22 -7.78 -8.45 5.43
N GLY A 23 -7.47 -8.26 4.14
CA GLY A 23 -8.35 -7.61 3.18
C GLY A 23 -8.67 -6.16 3.58
N THR A 24 -9.94 -5.75 3.46
CA THR A 24 -10.41 -4.39 3.80
C THR A 24 -11.35 -4.37 5.00
N LYS A 25 -11.49 -5.49 5.72
CA LYS A 25 -12.31 -5.56 6.92
C LYS A 25 -11.62 -4.79 8.04
N THR A 26 -12.34 -3.88 8.69
CA THR A 26 -11.85 -3.19 9.88
C THR A 26 -11.62 -4.19 11.01
N GLN A 27 -10.39 -4.26 11.51
CA GLN A 27 -9.98 -5.12 12.63
C GLN A 27 -9.55 -4.32 13.86
N GLN A 28 -9.62 -2.98 13.79
CA GLN A 28 -9.09 -2.06 14.80
C GLN A 28 -7.58 -2.27 15.02
N LEU A 29 -6.87 -2.57 13.93
CA LEU A 29 -5.43 -2.81 13.90
C LEU A 29 -4.76 -1.86 12.90
N PRO A 30 -3.44 -1.60 13.01
CA PRO A 30 -2.74 -0.73 12.07
C PRO A 30 -2.85 -1.16 10.60
N VAL A 31 -3.04 -2.46 10.36
CA VAL A 31 -3.26 -3.02 9.03
C VAL A 31 -4.48 -2.42 8.33
N ASP A 32 -5.49 -1.92 9.06
CA ASP A 32 -6.68 -1.30 8.47
C ASP A 32 -6.34 -0.11 7.55
N SER A 33 -5.21 0.56 7.78
CA SER A 33 -4.74 1.70 6.97
C SER A 33 -3.89 1.32 5.76
N TRP A 34 -3.71 0.02 5.47
CA TRP A 34 -2.79 -0.41 4.41
C TRP A 34 -3.19 0.13 3.02
N LEU A 35 -4.49 0.28 2.75
CA LEU A 35 -4.98 0.78 1.47
C LEU A 35 -4.65 2.26 1.29
N ASP A 36 -4.76 3.06 2.36
CA ASP A 36 -4.39 4.48 2.34
C ASP A 36 -2.89 4.65 2.07
N ARG A 37 -2.06 3.80 2.70
CA ARG A 37 -0.61 3.76 2.47
C ARG A 37 -0.27 3.41 1.03
N PHE A 38 -0.90 2.37 0.49
CA PHE A 38 -0.74 1.99 -0.90
C PHE A 38 -1.17 3.12 -1.86
N GLY A 39 -2.26 3.81 -1.55
CA GLY A 39 -2.72 4.97 -2.31
C GLY A 39 -1.74 6.14 -2.31
N ALA A 40 -1.16 6.46 -1.16
CA ALA A 40 -0.12 7.48 -1.04
C ALA A 40 1.12 7.12 -1.86
N TRP A 41 1.54 5.85 -1.82
CA TRP A 41 2.66 5.36 -2.63
C TRP A 41 2.36 5.48 -4.12
N LEU A 42 1.18 5.06 -4.58
CA LEU A 42 0.77 5.20 -5.98
C LEU A 42 0.77 6.67 -6.43
N ALA A 43 0.24 7.58 -5.61
CA ALA A 43 0.28 9.01 -5.91
C ALA A 43 1.72 9.53 -6.04
N GLN A 44 2.64 9.11 -5.16
CA GLN A 44 4.08 9.42 -5.28
C GLN A 44 4.70 8.86 -6.57
N GLN A 45 4.25 7.69 -7.04
CA GLN A 45 4.68 7.11 -8.30
C GLN A 45 4.05 7.79 -9.54
N GLY A 46 3.21 8.81 -9.36
CA GLY A 46 2.52 9.49 -10.47
C GLY A 46 1.21 8.84 -10.90
N PHE A 47 0.66 7.94 -10.08
CA PHE A 47 -0.62 7.27 -10.30
C PHE A 47 -1.64 7.69 -9.23
N PRO A 48 -2.08 8.96 -9.21
CA PRO A 48 -3.05 9.40 -8.23
C PRO A 48 -4.35 8.60 -8.39
N ILE A 49 -4.81 7.97 -7.31
CA ILE A 49 -6.18 7.50 -7.18
C ILE A 49 -7.08 8.70 -6.89
N VAL A 50 -7.14 9.59 -7.87
CA VAL A 50 -8.18 10.60 -8.00
C VAL A 50 -8.98 10.14 -9.19
N ALA A 51 -10.26 9.82 -9.01
CA ALA A 51 -11.17 9.78 -10.14
C ALA A 51 -11.02 11.13 -10.83
N ALA A 52 -10.47 11.16 -12.05
CA ALA A 52 -10.40 12.37 -12.85
C ALA A 52 -11.82 12.93 -12.93
N LYS A 53 -12.10 13.95 -12.12
CA LYS A 53 -13.33 14.72 -12.23
C LYS A 53 -13.06 15.80 -13.28
N PRO A 54 -13.93 15.97 -14.29
CA PRO A 54 -14.03 17.27 -14.93
C PRO A 54 -14.42 18.35 -13.91
#